data_AF-A0A1F6JTU4-F1
#
_entry.id   AF-A0A1F6JTU4-F1
#
_cell.length_a   1.000
_cell.length_b   1.000
_cell.length_c   1.000
_cell.angle_alpha   90.00
_cell.angle_beta   90.00
_cell.angle_gamma   90.00
#
_symmetry.space_group_name_H-M   'P 1'
#
loop_
_entity.id
_entity.type
_entity.pdbx_description
1 polymer ?
#
loop_
_entity_poly.entity_id
_entity_poly.type
_entity_poly.pdbx_seq_one_letter_code
_entity_poly.pdbx_strand_id
1 'polypeptide(L)'
;MELIKNFGLDPLLLGAQIINFLIIFYILKRFAYKPVLSVLKKREDLIKGSLKQAEESKKILEETLEKEKTILKNTQKKAEKIIEDAKNRTQEIARETEEKTRKQTEYMISTGLGKIAQESKELEKRIALKVSKLAIEFLQKSMQDVFGEKEQKQFLDAALKKIKKVDWYED
;
A
#
# COMPACT_ATOMS: atom_id res chain seq x y z
N MET A 1 -34.74 -90.98 -64.12
CA MET A 1 -35.49 -90.01 -63.30
C MET A 1 -35.87 -90.59 -61.93
N GLU A 2 -35.00 -91.39 -61.28
CA GLU A 2 -35.32 -92.02 -59.98
C GLU A 2 -34.24 -91.83 -58.89
N LEU A 3 -33.11 -91.17 -59.21
CA LEU A 3 -32.01 -90.94 -58.25
C LEU A 3 -32.22 -89.72 -57.33
N ILE A 4 -33.23 -88.88 -57.60
CA ILE A 4 -33.53 -87.67 -56.81
C ILE A 4 -34.63 -87.92 -55.77
N LYS A 5 -35.43 -89.00 -55.90
CA LYS A 5 -36.54 -89.30 -54.98
C LYS A 5 -36.14 -90.11 -53.74
N ASN A 6 -35.01 -90.86 -53.79
CA ASN A 6 -34.54 -91.72 -52.68
C ASN A 6 -33.45 -91.06 -51.80
N PHE A 7 -32.80 -90.01 -52.28
CA PHE A 7 -32.24 -88.98 -51.41
C PHE A 7 -33.43 -88.13 -51.00
N GLY A 8 -33.73 -87.96 -49.71
CA GLY A 8 -34.86 -87.13 -49.22
C GLY A 8 -34.71 -85.62 -49.50
N LEU A 9 -34.35 -85.28 -50.72
CA LEU A 9 -34.04 -83.97 -51.25
C LEU A 9 -35.04 -83.67 -52.36
N ASP A 10 -36.26 -83.31 -51.95
CA ASP A 10 -37.23 -82.72 -52.85
C ASP A 10 -36.66 -81.40 -53.41
N PRO A 11 -36.48 -81.25 -54.73
CA PRO A 11 -35.99 -80.00 -55.34
C PRO A 11 -36.83 -78.77 -54.96
N LEU A 12 -38.11 -78.99 -54.66
CA LEU A 12 -39.04 -77.99 -54.16
C LEU A 12 -38.69 -77.53 -52.73
N LEU A 13 -38.30 -78.46 -51.85
CA LEU A 13 -37.88 -78.15 -50.47
C LEU A 13 -36.55 -77.40 -50.46
N LEU A 14 -35.60 -77.77 -51.32
CA LEU A 14 -34.34 -77.04 -51.48
C LEU A 14 -34.56 -75.61 -51.98
N GLY A 15 -35.45 -75.41 -52.95
CA GLY A 15 -35.85 -74.07 -53.40
C GLY A 15 -36.48 -73.24 -52.28
N ALA A 16 -37.39 -73.83 -51.50
CA ALA A 16 -38.01 -73.18 -50.35
C ALA A 16 -36.99 -72.83 -49.25
N GLN A 17 -36.00 -73.70 -49.00
CA GLN A 17 -34.93 -73.46 -48.02
C GLN A 17 -34.00 -72.32 -48.44
N ILE A 18 -33.65 -72.24 -49.73
CA ILE A 18 -32.87 -71.12 -50.28
C ILE A 18 -33.64 -69.81 -50.16
N ILE A 19 -34.94 -69.81 -50.50
CA ILE A 19 -35.79 -68.62 -50.36
C ILE A 19 -35.88 -68.20 -48.90
N ASN A 20 -36.07 -69.13 -47.96
CA ASN A 20 -36.09 -68.85 -46.53
C ASN A 20 -34.74 -68.26 -46.04
N PHE A 21 -33.62 -68.87 -46.45
CA PHE A 21 -32.28 -68.34 -46.14
C PHE A 21 -32.10 -66.92 -46.68
N LEU A 22 -32.54 -66.64 -47.92
CA LEU A 22 -32.47 -65.30 -48.52
C LEU A 22 -33.36 -64.28 -47.78
N ILE A 23 -34.55 -64.68 -47.34
CA ILE A 23 -35.43 -63.82 -46.53
C ILE A 23 -34.76 -63.48 -45.21
N ILE A 24 -34.22 -64.47 -44.48
CA ILE A 24 -33.51 -64.25 -43.21
C ILE A 24 -32.25 -63.41 -43.43
N PHE A 25 -31.47 -63.70 -44.48
CA PHE A 25 -30.28 -62.94 -44.84
C PHE A 25 -30.61 -61.48 -45.15
N TYR A 26 -31.70 -61.23 -45.88
CA TYR A 26 -32.15 -59.87 -46.18
C TYR A 26 -32.57 -59.11 -44.91
N ILE A 27 -33.31 -59.77 -44.01
CA ILE A 27 -33.68 -59.21 -42.71
C ILE A 27 -32.41 -58.90 -41.90
N LEU A 28 -31.47 -59.84 -41.77
CA LEU A 28 -30.22 -59.63 -41.04
C LEU A 28 -29.37 -58.50 -41.66
N LYS A 29 -29.23 -58.47 -42.98
CA LYS A 29 -28.50 -57.41 -43.68
C LYS A 29 -29.13 -56.04 -43.42
N ARG A 30 -30.47 -55.94 -43.41
CA ARG A 30 -31.16 -54.68 -43.17
C ARG A 30 -31.15 -54.26 -41.71
N PHE A 31 -31.35 -55.20 -40.78
CA PHE A 31 -31.53 -54.93 -39.35
C PHE A 31 -30.25 -54.98 -38.53
N ALA A 32 -29.29 -55.86 -38.82
CA ALA A 32 -28.05 -56.00 -38.02
C ALA A 32 -26.90 -55.10 -38.51
N TYR A 33 -26.81 -54.83 -39.81
CA TYR A 33 -25.70 -54.04 -40.37
C TYR A 33 -25.66 -52.60 -39.83
N LYS A 34 -26.82 -51.93 -39.79
CA LYS A 34 -26.94 -50.54 -39.30
C LYS A 34 -26.55 -50.38 -37.81
N PRO A 35 -27.10 -51.16 -36.85
CA PRO A 35 -26.73 -51.01 -35.44
C PRO A 35 -25.28 -51.39 -35.17
N VAL A 36 -24.73 -52.42 -35.82
CA VAL A 36 -23.32 -52.81 -35.65
C VAL A 36 -22.38 -51.68 -36.10
N LEU A 37 -22.59 -51.13 -37.29
CA LEU A 37 -21.80 -50.01 -37.79
C LEU A 37 -21.96 -48.76 -36.91
N SER A 38 -23.17 -48.50 -36.41
CA SER A 38 -23.42 -47.38 -35.50
C SER A 38 -22.66 -47.51 -34.18
N VAL A 39 -22.57 -48.71 -33.61
CA VAL A 39 -21.81 -48.95 -32.36
C VAL A 39 -20.31 -48.76 -32.60
N LEU A 40 -19.79 -49.27 -33.71
CA LEU A 40 -18.38 -49.08 -34.08
C LEU A 40 -18.05 -47.60 -34.28
N LYS A 41 -18.89 -46.87 -35.02
CA LYS A 41 -18.71 -45.43 -35.24
C LYS A 41 -18.79 -44.65 -33.93
N LYS A 42 -19.73 -44.97 -33.03
CA LYS A 42 -19.82 -44.36 -31.70
C LYS A 42 -18.54 -44.60 -30.87
N ARG A 43 -17.98 -45.81 -30.91
CA ARG A 43 -16.71 -46.10 -30.22
C ARG A 43 -15.55 -45.31 -30.81
N GLU A 44 -15.47 -45.24 -32.14
CA GLU A 44 -14.45 -44.46 -32.84
C GLU A 44 -14.54 -42.96 -32.48
N ASP A 45 -15.75 -42.39 -32.54
CA ASP A 45 -16.02 -41.00 -32.21
C ASP A 45 -15.71 -40.69 -30.73
N LEU A 46 -16.06 -41.60 -29.81
CA LEU A 46 -15.71 -41.48 -28.40
C LEU A 46 -14.19 -41.50 -28.17
N ILE A 47 -13.46 -42.43 -28.79
CA ILE A 47 -12.00 -42.52 -28.64
C ILE A 47 -11.34 -41.27 -29.20
N LYS A 48 -11.73 -40.83 -30.41
CA LYS A 48 -11.22 -39.61 -31.03
C LYS A 48 -11.53 -38.37 -30.18
N GLY A 49 -12.76 -38.28 -29.64
CA GLY A 49 -13.17 -37.21 -28.75
C GLY A 49 -12.34 -37.16 -27.47
N SER A 50 -12.18 -38.29 -26.79
CA SER A 50 -11.38 -38.40 -25.57
C SER A 50 -9.90 -38.07 -25.80
N LEU A 51 -9.31 -38.54 -26.91
CA LEU A 51 -7.92 -38.21 -27.26
C LEU A 51 -7.74 -36.71 -27.52
N LYS A 52 -8.66 -36.11 -28.30
CA LYS A 52 -8.63 -34.67 -28.57
C LYS A 52 -8.78 -33.86 -27.29
N GLN A 53 -9.70 -34.25 -26.41
CA GLN A 53 -9.91 -33.58 -25.13
C GLN A 53 -8.68 -33.71 -24.22
N ALA A 54 -8.02 -34.87 -24.19
CA ALA A 54 -6.79 -35.06 -23.43
C ALA A 54 -5.65 -34.18 -23.95
N GLU A 55 -5.49 -34.07 -25.27
CA GLU A 55 -4.48 -33.19 -25.89
C GLU A 55 -4.77 -31.72 -25.62
N GLU A 56 -6.03 -31.29 -25.74
CA GLU A 56 -6.45 -29.92 -25.44
C GLU A 56 -6.25 -29.58 -23.96
N SER A 57 -6.58 -30.52 -23.07
CA SER A 57 -6.37 -30.35 -21.62
C SER A 57 -4.89 -30.23 -21.28
N LYS A 58 -4.03 -31.02 -21.93
CA LYS A 58 -2.58 -30.92 -21.76
C LYS A 58 -2.06 -29.57 -22.24
N LYS A 59 -2.52 -29.10 -23.40
CA LYS A 59 -2.15 -27.78 -23.94
C LYS A 59 -2.58 -26.64 -23.00
N ILE A 60 -3.83 -26.68 -22.52
CA ILE A 60 -4.34 -25.67 -21.57
C ILE A 60 -3.53 -25.69 -20.26
N LEU A 61 -3.16 -26.88 -19.77
CA LEU A 61 -2.31 -27.01 -18.60
C LEU A 61 -0.93 -26.36 -18.82
N GLU A 62 -0.26 -26.66 -19.92
CA GLU A 62 1.04 -26.08 -20.27
C GLU A 62 0.95 -24.54 -20.38
N GLU A 63 -0.06 -24.02 -21.06
CA GLU A 63 -0.30 -22.57 -21.17
C GLU A 63 -0.58 -21.92 -19.81
N THR A 64 -1.33 -22.60 -18.94
CA THR A 64 -1.66 -22.10 -17.59
C THR A 64 -0.40 -22.05 -16.73
N LEU A 65 0.43 -23.09 -16.75
CA LEU A 65 1.69 -23.13 -16.01
C LEU A 65 2.65 -22.01 -16.47
N GLU A 66 2.75 -21.74 -17.77
CA GLU A 66 3.60 -20.66 -18.27
C GLU A 66 3.06 -19.27 -17.87
N LYS A 67 1.73 -19.09 -17.89
CA LYS A 67 1.07 -17.88 -17.38
C LYS A 67 1.33 -17.71 -15.89
N GLU A 68 1.18 -18.75 -15.08
CA GLU A 68 1.45 -18.71 -13.64
C GLU A 68 2.90 -18.34 -13.36
N LYS A 69 3.86 -18.97 -14.05
CA LYS A 69 5.29 -18.65 -13.91
C LYS A 69 5.57 -17.19 -14.26
N THR A 70 4.95 -16.67 -15.32
CA THR A 70 5.05 -15.27 -15.72
C THR A 70 4.45 -14.33 -14.68
N ILE A 71 3.26 -14.65 -14.15
CA ILE A 71 2.60 -13.89 -13.09
C ILE A 71 3.47 -13.87 -11.83
N LEU A 72 4.00 -15.02 -11.39
CA LEU A 72 4.87 -15.10 -10.23
C LEU A 72 6.12 -14.24 -10.40
N LYS A 73 6.79 -14.33 -11.56
CA LYS A 73 7.97 -13.50 -11.86
C LYS A 73 7.65 -12.01 -11.86
N ASN A 74 6.51 -11.62 -12.44
CA ASN A 74 6.07 -10.23 -12.45
C ASN A 74 5.69 -9.74 -11.05
N THR A 75 5.07 -10.58 -10.23
CA THR A 75 4.72 -10.27 -8.85
C THR A 75 5.97 -10.08 -7.99
N GLN A 76 6.99 -10.94 -8.14
CA GLN A 76 8.27 -10.78 -7.46
C GLN A 76 8.93 -9.44 -7.83
N LYS A 77 9.02 -9.12 -9.13
CA LYS A 77 9.54 -7.82 -9.59
C LYS A 77 8.76 -6.62 -9.04
N LYS A 78 7.43 -6.72 -8.99
CA LYS A 78 6.59 -5.66 -8.40
C LYS A 78 6.85 -5.51 -6.90
N ALA A 79 6.98 -6.62 -6.17
CA ALA A 79 7.28 -6.59 -4.75
C ALA A 79 8.66 -5.98 -4.47
N GLU A 80 9.69 -6.37 -5.23
CA GLU A 80 11.02 -5.76 -5.15
C GLU A 80 10.97 -4.25 -5.39
N LYS A 81 10.24 -3.82 -6.44
CA LYS A 81 10.06 -2.41 -6.74
C LYS A 81 9.35 -1.65 -5.62
N ILE A 82 8.29 -2.23 -5.03
CA ILE A 82 7.59 -1.61 -3.89
C ILE A 82 8.54 -1.42 -2.70
N ILE A 83 9.39 -2.41 -2.42
CA ILE A 83 10.36 -2.32 -1.32
C ILE A 83 11.42 -1.26 -1.62
N GLU A 84 11.90 -1.18 -2.86
CA GLU A 84 12.86 -0.16 -3.29
C GLU A 84 12.26 1.26 -3.19
N ASP A 85 11.07 1.46 -3.74
CA ASP A 85 10.35 2.73 -3.68
C ASP A 85 10.08 3.15 -2.22
N ALA A 86 9.69 2.21 -1.36
CA ALA A 86 9.50 2.46 0.07
C ALA A 86 10.80 2.87 0.78
N LYS A 87 11.93 2.23 0.47
CA LYS A 87 13.25 2.61 1.03
C LYS A 87 13.65 4.00 0.58
N ASN A 88 13.53 4.29 -0.71
CA ASN A 88 13.87 5.60 -1.27
C ASN A 88 13.00 6.70 -0.64
N ARG A 89 11.69 6.46 -0.52
CA ARG A 89 10.77 7.41 0.11
C ARG A 89 11.06 7.61 1.60
N THR A 90 11.43 6.55 2.32
CA THR A 90 11.83 6.65 3.73
C THR A 90 13.08 7.50 3.89
N GLN A 91 14.08 7.32 3.02
CA GLN A 91 15.30 8.13 3.04
C GLN A 91 15.03 9.61 2.71
N GLU A 92 14.17 9.87 1.74
CA GLU A 92 13.71 11.22 1.39
C GLU A 92 13.03 11.90 2.59
N ILE A 93 12.04 11.22 3.19
CA ILE A 93 11.32 11.73 4.38
C ILE A 93 12.28 11.96 5.55
N ALA A 94 13.25 11.07 5.77
CA ALA A 94 14.25 11.23 6.84
C ALA A 94 15.09 12.50 6.62
N ARG A 95 15.57 12.73 5.39
CA ARG A 95 16.33 13.94 5.04
C ARG A 95 15.49 15.21 5.17
N GLU A 96 14.27 15.22 4.66
CA GLU A 96 13.35 16.35 4.78
C GLU A 96 13.03 16.67 6.25
N THR A 97 12.81 15.63 7.06
CA THR A 97 12.52 15.78 8.49
C THR A 97 13.72 16.33 9.24
N GLU A 98 14.92 15.85 8.95
CA GLU A 98 16.16 16.32 9.55
C GLU A 98 16.42 17.79 9.20
N GLU A 99 16.28 18.17 7.92
CA GLU A 99 16.46 19.56 7.48
C GLU A 99 15.41 20.49 8.11
N LYS A 100 14.15 20.07 8.15
CA LYS A 100 13.06 20.83 8.77
C LYS A 100 13.31 21.01 10.28
N THR A 101 13.69 19.93 10.97
CA THR A 101 13.98 19.95 12.41
C THR A 101 15.16 20.85 12.70
N ARG A 102 16.22 20.80 11.88
CA ARG A 102 17.38 21.68 11.99
C ARG A 102 16.98 23.14 11.84
N LYS A 103 16.23 23.50 10.79
CA LYS A 103 15.74 24.88 10.57
C LYS A 103 14.85 25.37 11.73
N GLN A 104 13.95 24.52 12.21
CA GLN A 104 13.09 24.85 13.36
C GLN A 104 13.91 25.05 14.64
N THR A 105 14.94 24.24 14.85
CA THR A 105 15.84 24.34 16.01
C THR A 105 16.66 25.63 15.95
N GLU A 106 17.27 25.93 14.80
CA GLU A 106 18.00 27.19 14.57
C GLU A 106 17.09 28.41 14.80
N TYR A 107 15.86 28.38 14.28
CA TYR A 107 14.86 29.43 14.51
C TYR A 107 14.48 29.57 15.99
N MET A 108 14.27 28.45 16.70
CA MET A 108 13.93 28.44 18.12
C MET A 108 15.08 29.01 18.97
N ILE A 109 16.33 28.63 18.67
CA ILE A 109 17.51 29.16 19.35
C ILE A 109 17.63 30.67 19.11
N SER A 110 17.53 31.11 17.84
CA SER A 110 17.62 32.53 17.49
C SER A 110 16.54 33.36 18.20
N THR A 111 15.30 32.88 18.18
CA THR A 111 14.17 33.54 18.87
C THR A 111 14.38 33.54 20.39
N GLY A 112 14.88 32.45 20.96
CA GLY A 112 15.19 32.34 22.39
C GLY A 112 16.26 33.32 22.83
N LEU A 113 17.36 33.44 22.07
CA LEU A 113 18.41 34.42 22.33
C LEU A 113 17.88 35.85 22.24
N GLY A 114 17.02 36.16 21.27
CA GLY A 114 16.36 37.46 21.17
C GLY A 114 15.50 37.80 22.38
N LYS A 115 14.72 36.82 22.88
CA LYS A 115 13.91 36.98 24.10
C LYS A 115 14.77 37.18 25.34
N ILE A 116 15.85 36.41 25.50
CA ILE A 116 16.78 36.56 26.62
C ILE A 116 17.39 37.97 26.60
N ALA A 117 17.85 38.44 25.44
CA ALA A 117 18.41 39.79 25.32
C ALA A 117 17.40 40.89 25.70
N GLN A 118 16.14 40.74 25.29
CA GLN A 118 15.06 41.65 25.67
C GLN A 118 14.78 41.60 27.18
N GLU A 119 14.64 40.40 27.75
CA GLU A 119 14.38 40.21 29.18
C GLU A 119 15.52 40.74 30.05
N SER A 120 16.78 40.60 29.61
CA SER A 120 17.96 41.19 30.26
C SER A 120 17.86 42.72 30.31
N LYS A 121 17.56 43.37 29.17
CA LYS A 121 17.37 44.83 29.12
C LYS A 121 16.22 45.28 30.03
N GLU A 122 15.12 44.55 30.05
CA GLU A 122 14.00 44.87 30.96
C GLU A 122 14.36 44.64 32.43
N LEU A 123 15.18 43.61 32.74
CA LEU A 123 15.64 43.33 34.09
C LEU A 123 16.58 44.42 34.59
N GLU A 124 17.52 44.89 33.77
CA GLU A 124 18.40 46.02 34.07
C GLU A 124 17.60 47.27 34.43
N LYS A 125 16.59 47.62 33.63
CA LYS A 125 15.66 48.72 33.94
C LYS A 125 14.95 48.52 35.27
N ARG A 126 14.43 47.32 35.54
CA ARG A 126 13.78 47.00 36.83
C ARG A 126 14.75 47.09 38.02
N ILE A 127 16.01 46.69 37.84
CA ILE A 127 17.05 46.81 38.88
C ILE A 127 17.39 48.29 39.12
N ALA A 128 17.62 49.07 38.06
CA ALA A 128 17.93 50.50 38.17
C ALA A 128 16.83 51.26 38.93
N LEU A 129 15.55 50.97 38.64
CA LEU A 129 14.41 51.54 39.36
C LEU A 129 14.38 51.13 40.84
N LYS A 130 14.63 49.84 41.14
CA LYS A 130 14.68 49.35 42.54
C LYS A 130 15.81 50.00 43.33
N VAL A 131 17.01 50.09 42.75
CA VAL A 131 18.18 50.74 43.38
C VAL A 131 17.91 52.21 43.62
N SER A 132 17.34 52.91 42.63
CA SER A 132 16.98 54.32 42.77
C SER A 132 15.97 54.55 43.90
N LYS A 133 14.97 53.68 44.02
CA LYS A 133 13.98 53.74 45.10
C LYS A 133 14.62 53.50 46.48
N LEU A 134 15.47 52.48 46.61
CA LEU A 134 16.22 52.19 47.83
C LEU A 134 17.13 53.36 48.24
N ALA A 135 17.80 54.00 47.28
CA ALA A 135 18.63 55.18 47.54
C ALA A 135 17.80 56.36 48.05
N ILE A 136 16.61 56.60 47.49
CA ILE A 136 15.68 57.64 47.98
C ILE A 136 15.21 57.32 49.40
N GLU A 137 14.79 56.08 49.66
CA GLU A 137 14.35 55.64 51.00
C GLU A 137 15.47 55.79 52.04
N PHE A 138 16.70 55.43 51.68
CA PHE A 138 17.88 55.61 52.54
C PHE A 138 18.17 57.09 52.80
N LEU A 139 18.14 57.94 51.77
CA LEU A 139 18.34 59.39 51.91
C LEU A 139 17.26 60.02 52.79
N GLN A 140 15.99 59.65 52.59
CA GLN A 140 14.88 60.13 53.43
C GLN A 140 15.10 59.79 54.90
N LYS A 141 15.48 58.54 55.19
CA LYS A 141 15.70 58.07 56.56
C LYS A 141 16.94 58.69 57.20
N SER A 142 18.02 58.89 56.44
CA SER A 142 19.26 59.48 56.95
C SER A 142 19.19 61.00 57.11
N MET A 143 18.35 61.70 56.32
CA MET A 143 18.17 63.16 56.43
C MET A 143 17.17 63.57 57.52
N GLN A 144 16.33 62.64 57.97
CA GLN A 144 15.31 62.87 59.00
C GLN A 144 15.90 63.37 60.33
N ASP A 145 17.17 63.01 60.60
CA ASP A 145 17.88 63.37 61.83
C ASP A 145 18.77 64.63 61.68
N VAL A 146 18.92 65.21 60.47
CA VAL A 146 19.94 66.23 60.18
C VAL A 146 19.38 67.52 59.55
N PHE A 147 18.24 67.48 58.85
CA PHE A 147 17.69 68.63 58.11
C PHE A 147 16.22 68.92 58.47
N GLY A 148 15.79 70.18 58.33
CA GLY A 148 14.37 70.58 58.48
C GLY A 148 13.50 70.17 57.30
N GLU A 149 12.17 70.09 57.50
CA GLU A 149 11.21 69.58 56.49
C GLU A 149 11.29 70.28 55.11
N LYS A 150 11.68 71.56 55.09
CA LYS A 150 11.78 72.36 53.87
C LYS A 150 13.00 71.98 53.02
N GLU A 151 14.17 71.87 53.64
CA GLU A 151 15.40 71.41 52.98
C GLU A 151 15.27 69.96 52.50
N GLN A 152 14.59 69.11 53.28
CA GLN A 152 14.34 67.71 52.95
C GLN A 152 13.49 67.56 51.67
N LYS A 153 12.42 68.36 51.52
CA LYS A 153 11.60 68.39 50.30
C LYS A 153 12.36 68.89 49.08
N GLN A 154 13.15 69.96 49.21
CA GLN A 154 13.92 70.49 48.08
C GLN A 154 14.98 69.50 47.58
N PHE A 155 15.69 68.82 48.49
CA PHE A 155 16.69 67.82 48.11
C PHE A 155 16.05 66.57 47.48
N LEU A 156 14.91 66.13 48.00
CA LEU A 156 14.18 64.98 47.44
C LEU A 156 13.69 65.26 46.02
N ASP A 157 13.11 66.44 45.79
CA ASP A 157 12.66 66.87 44.46
C ASP A 157 13.84 66.98 43.49
N ALA A 158 14.99 67.49 43.94
CA ALA A 158 16.20 67.56 43.12
C ALA A 158 16.77 66.17 42.78
N ALA A 159 16.74 65.23 43.73
CA ALA A 159 17.18 63.85 43.53
C ALA A 159 16.26 63.09 42.56
N LEU A 160 14.94 63.20 42.73
CA LEU A 160 13.94 62.62 41.84
C LEU A 160 14.08 63.14 40.41
N LYS A 161 14.33 64.44 40.25
CA LYS A 161 14.51 65.08 38.93
C LYS A 161 15.79 64.62 38.23
N LYS A 162 16.84 64.26 38.97
CA LYS A 162 18.08 63.70 38.42
C LYS A 162 17.94 62.23 38.04
N ILE A 163 17.31 61.41 38.86
CA ILE A 163 17.04 59.99 38.56
C ILE A 163 16.22 59.86 37.28
N LYS A 164 15.17 60.68 37.13
CA LYS A 164 14.33 60.71 35.92
C LYS A 164 15.04 61.16 34.65
N LYS A 165 16.25 61.74 34.75
CA LYS A 165 17.07 62.19 33.62
C LYS A 165 18.09 61.14 33.17
N VAL A 166 18.45 60.20 34.05
CA VAL A 166 19.40 59.11 33.75
C VAL A 166 18.72 57.99 32.95
N ASP A 167 17.41 57.80 33.12
CA ASP A 167 16.58 56.83 32.36
C ASP A 167 16.49 57.08 30.83
N TRP A 168 17.08 58.17 30.30
CA TRP A 168 16.92 58.60 28.89
C TRP A 168 18.20 58.54 28.04
N TYR A 169 19.26 57.87 28.50
CA TYR A 169 20.58 57.94 27.85
C TYR A 169 21.23 56.60 27.45
N GLU A 170 20.43 55.57 27.19
CA GLU A 170 20.94 54.34 26.56
C GLU A 170 20.15 54.03 25.29
N ASP A 171 20.72 54.48 24.16
CA ASP A 171 20.48 53.97 22.80
C ASP A 171 20.92 52.49 22.68
#